data_AF-A0A5Z3E102-F1
#
_entry.id   AF-A0A5Z3E102-F1
#
_cell.length_a   1.000
_cell.length_b   1.000
_cell.length_c   1.000
_cell.angle_alpha   90.00
_cell.angle_beta   90.00
_cell.angle_gamma   90.00
#
_symmetry.space_group_name_H-M   'P 1'
#
loop_
_entity.id
_entity.type
_entity.pdbx_description
1 polymer ?
#
loop_
_entity_poly.entity_id
_entity_poly.type
_entity_poly.pdbx_seq_one_letter_code
_entity_poly.pdbx_strand_id
1 'polypeptide(L)'
;MNKKHGFNEPSIDLNLAPQFPTGKYADHINFGRSNLIKALENKSDMSYFIMTYDAYSSFDKENKNPELLEARRHYSCSIIILFNFEKSFNFNEIENTNMEKIELLFSEFISLIYNILDQGYYVGAVINNPILFKYFQPFLIWGILPYSSTESQVHREFISALNLPVGFECQSLGKTQLAINGIISASSPHNFIGVDYNGRISQIISKSN
;
A
#
# COMPACT_ATOMS: atom_id res chain seq x y z
N MET A 1 -20.97 -1.97 45.97
CA MET A 1 -19.69 -1.41 45.49
C MET A 1 -19.17 -2.27 44.35
N ASN A 2 -19.59 -1.99 43.11
CA ASN A 2 -18.95 -2.56 41.92
C ASN A 2 -18.18 -1.43 41.25
N LYS A 3 -16.87 -1.39 41.45
CA LYS A 3 -15.98 -0.51 40.69
C LYS A 3 -16.00 -1.00 39.25
N LYS A 4 -16.74 -0.31 38.37
CA LYS A 4 -16.49 -0.40 36.93
C LYS A 4 -15.05 0.04 36.73
N HIS A 5 -14.15 -0.89 36.44
CA HIS A 5 -12.88 -0.54 35.82
C HIS A 5 -13.22 0.02 34.45
N GLY A 6 -13.38 1.35 34.39
CA GLY A 6 -13.39 2.07 33.14
C GLY A 6 -12.02 1.87 32.53
N PHE A 7 -11.92 0.95 31.56
CA PHE A 7 -10.93 1.13 30.51
C PHE A 7 -11.30 2.46 29.87
N ASN A 8 -10.49 3.49 30.12
CA ASN A 8 -10.56 4.69 29.32
C ASN A 8 -10.42 4.21 27.87
N GLU A 9 -11.42 4.46 27.03
CA GLU A 9 -11.26 4.21 25.60
C GLU A 9 -10.01 4.99 25.17
N PRO A 10 -9.01 4.35 24.54
CA PRO A 10 -7.89 5.09 23.99
C PRO A 10 -8.47 6.11 23.01
N SER A 11 -8.27 7.39 23.30
CA SER A 11 -8.57 8.45 22.36
C SER A 11 -7.76 8.16 21.11
N ILE A 12 -8.43 7.92 19.98
CA ILE A 12 -7.76 7.80 18.69
C ILE A 12 -7.11 9.15 18.44
N ASP A 13 -5.79 9.15 18.23
CA ASP A 13 -5.14 10.35 17.73
C ASP A 13 -5.67 10.60 16.31
N LEU A 14 -6.58 11.55 16.16
CA LEU A 14 -7.23 11.86 14.89
C LEU A 14 -6.22 12.22 13.81
N ASN A 15 -5.02 12.66 14.19
CA ASN A 15 -3.92 12.98 13.26
C ASN A 15 -3.32 11.73 12.59
N LEU A 16 -3.46 10.56 13.20
CA LEU A 16 -3.04 9.25 12.68
C LEU A 16 -4.22 8.40 12.19
N ALA A 17 -5.39 8.99 11.98
CA ALA A 17 -6.45 8.31 11.24
C ALA A 17 -6.03 8.21 9.75
N PRO A 18 -6.28 7.08 9.06
CA PRO A 18 -6.00 6.97 7.63
C PRO A 18 -6.63 8.12 6.85
N GLN A 19 -5.79 8.90 6.19
CA GLN A 19 -6.24 10.00 5.35
C GLN A 19 -6.71 9.47 3.99
N PHE A 20 -7.73 10.11 3.42
CA PHE A 20 -8.24 9.77 2.10
C PHE A 20 -7.95 10.93 1.14
N PRO A 21 -7.38 10.65 -0.05
CA PRO A 21 -7.22 11.68 -1.07
C PRO A 21 -8.58 12.23 -1.49
N THR A 22 -8.63 13.51 -1.86
CA THR A 22 -9.86 14.19 -2.32
C THR A 22 -9.61 14.94 -3.62
N GLY A 23 -10.70 15.32 -4.31
CA GLY A 23 -10.66 16.07 -5.56
C GLY A 23 -9.82 15.38 -6.65
N LYS A 24 -8.99 16.18 -7.35
CA LYS A 24 -8.19 15.71 -8.50
C LYS A 24 -7.32 14.48 -8.20
N TYR A 25 -6.83 14.34 -6.96
CA TYR A 25 -5.97 13.22 -6.58
C TYR A 25 -6.78 11.92 -6.43
N ALA A 26 -7.97 12.00 -5.83
CA ALA A 26 -8.88 10.86 -5.75
C ALA A 26 -9.29 10.38 -7.15
N ASP A 27 -9.64 11.32 -8.03
CA ASP A 27 -10.01 11.02 -9.42
C ASP A 27 -8.85 10.35 -10.17
N HIS A 28 -7.62 10.88 -10.01
CA HIS A 28 -6.42 10.32 -10.63
C HIS A 28 -6.15 8.89 -10.15
N ILE A 29 -6.20 8.65 -8.82
CA ILE A 29 -5.98 7.32 -8.23
C ILE A 29 -7.05 6.32 -8.68
N ASN A 30 -8.33 6.72 -8.65
CA ASN A 30 -9.43 5.85 -9.07
C ASN A 30 -9.34 5.50 -10.56
N PHE A 31 -8.98 6.47 -11.40
CA PHE A 31 -8.71 6.24 -12.83
C PHE A 31 -7.53 5.26 -13.01
N GLY A 32 -6.44 5.45 -12.27
CA GLY A 32 -5.28 4.57 -12.28
C GLY A 32 -5.63 3.13 -11.90
N ARG A 33 -6.37 2.93 -10.80
CA ARG A 33 -6.85 1.60 -10.37
C ARG A 33 -7.74 0.95 -11.43
N SER A 34 -8.71 1.68 -11.97
CA SER A 34 -9.64 1.13 -12.97
C SER A 34 -8.90 0.67 -14.23
N ASN A 35 -7.96 1.47 -14.72
CA ASN A 35 -7.19 1.10 -15.90
C ASN A 35 -6.20 -0.03 -15.64
N LEU A 36 -5.62 -0.09 -14.44
CA LEU A 36 -4.72 -1.18 -14.07
C LEU A 36 -5.46 -2.50 -14.02
N ILE A 37 -6.66 -2.52 -13.42
CA ILE A 37 -7.54 -3.70 -13.43
C ILE A 37 -7.85 -4.12 -14.88
N LYS A 38 -8.24 -3.19 -15.74
CA LYS A 38 -8.51 -3.51 -17.15
C LYS A 38 -7.27 -4.06 -17.88
N ALA A 39 -6.08 -3.54 -17.60
CA ALA A 39 -4.84 -4.03 -18.19
C ALA A 39 -4.55 -5.46 -17.71
N LEU A 40 -4.69 -5.75 -16.42
CA LEU A 40 -4.48 -7.09 -15.85
C LEU A 40 -5.50 -8.11 -16.36
N GLU A 41 -6.73 -7.68 -16.65
CA GLU A 41 -7.77 -8.50 -17.25
C GLU A 41 -7.63 -8.65 -18.78
N ASN A 42 -6.55 -8.13 -19.38
CA ASN A 42 -6.33 -8.09 -20.83
C ASN A 42 -7.47 -7.38 -21.60
N LYS A 43 -8.09 -6.36 -20.98
CA LYS A 43 -9.15 -5.51 -21.56
C LYS A 43 -8.62 -4.12 -21.96
N SER A 44 -7.31 -3.92 -21.92
CA SER A 44 -6.63 -2.67 -22.23
C SER A 44 -5.19 -2.96 -22.63
N ASP A 45 -4.69 -2.27 -23.67
CA ASP A 45 -3.28 -2.35 -24.10
C ASP A 45 -2.36 -1.44 -23.27
N MET A 46 -2.90 -0.77 -22.25
CA MET A 46 -2.12 0.07 -21.35
C MET A 46 -1.04 -0.74 -20.63
N SER A 47 0.20 -0.31 -20.78
CA SER A 47 1.34 -0.89 -20.08
C SER A 47 1.69 -0.07 -18.84
N TYR A 48 2.24 -0.74 -17.83
CA TYR A 48 2.70 -0.13 -16.60
C TYR A 48 4.18 -0.38 -16.38
N PHE A 49 4.94 0.68 -16.13
CA PHE A 49 6.32 0.61 -15.70
C PHE A 49 6.39 0.82 -14.19
N ILE A 50 6.94 -0.16 -13.47
CA ILE A 50 7.03 -0.11 -12.01
C ILE A 50 8.48 0.20 -11.65
N MET A 51 8.70 1.32 -10.96
CA MET A 51 10.01 1.70 -10.44
C MET A 51 10.02 1.60 -8.91
N THR A 52 10.94 0.79 -8.38
CA THR A 52 11.01 0.50 -6.95
C THR A 52 11.98 1.43 -6.22
N TYR A 53 11.56 1.96 -5.08
CA TYR A 53 12.39 2.75 -4.18
C TYR A 53 12.41 2.12 -2.79
N ASP A 54 13.62 1.86 -2.29
CA ASP A 54 13.82 1.27 -0.95
C ASP A 54 13.38 2.21 0.18
N ALA A 55 13.57 3.52 0.01
CA ALA A 55 13.18 4.53 0.98
C ALA A 55 12.55 5.72 0.26
N TYR A 56 11.57 6.36 0.90
CA TYR A 56 10.95 7.56 0.32
C TYR A 56 11.93 8.72 0.12
N SER A 57 12.98 8.78 0.94
CA SER A 57 14.04 9.79 0.87
C SER A 57 14.91 9.67 -0.38
N SER A 58 14.94 8.51 -1.04
CA SER A 58 15.70 8.33 -2.29
C SER A 58 14.91 8.73 -3.54
N PHE A 59 13.63 9.08 -3.40
CA PHE A 59 12.84 9.58 -4.53
C PHE A 59 13.25 11.01 -4.91
N ASP A 60 13.55 11.19 -6.19
CA ASP A 60 13.89 12.49 -6.75
C ASP A 60 12.64 13.35 -6.97
N LYS A 61 12.39 14.23 -6.00
CA LYS A 61 11.26 15.18 -6.02
C LYS A 61 11.33 16.20 -7.17
N GLU A 62 12.50 16.40 -7.77
CA GLU A 62 12.68 17.33 -8.89
C GLU A 62 12.36 16.71 -10.26
N ASN A 63 12.01 15.40 -10.29
CA ASN A 63 11.66 14.67 -11.51
C ASN A 63 12.78 14.68 -12.57
N LYS A 64 14.04 14.60 -12.13
CA LYS A 64 15.23 14.57 -12.98
C LYS A 64 15.80 13.17 -13.15
N ASN A 65 15.17 12.15 -12.57
CA ASN A 65 15.58 10.77 -12.73
C ASN A 65 15.56 10.37 -14.23
N PRO A 66 16.73 10.04 -14.81
CA PRO A 66 16.84 9.80 -16.24
C PRO A 66 16.06 8.56 -16.69
N GLU A 67 15.94 7.53 -15.85
CA GLU A 67 15.19 6.31 -16.16
C GLU A 67 13.68 6.60 -16.25
N LEU A 68 13.14 7.41 -15.33
CA LEU A 68 11.74 7.84 -15.40
C LEU A 68 11.45 8.69 -16.63
N LEU A 69 12.36 9.61 -16.96
CA LEU A 69 12.25 10.45 -18.15
C LEU A 69 12.36 9.63 -19.44
N GLU A 70 13.25 8.64 -19.47
CA GLU A 70 13.40 7.72 -20.60
C GLU A 70 12.15 6.85 -20.74
N ALA A 71 11.64 6.30 -19.64
CA ALA A 71 10.47 5.45 -19.65
C ALA A 71 9.24 6.19 -20.18
N ARG A 72 9.05 7.44 -19.75
CA ARG A 72 7.96 8.30 -20.23
C ARG A 72 8.07 8.68 -21.71
N ARG A 73 9.29 8.74 -22.26
CA ARG A 73 9.53 9.08 -23.67
C ARG A 73 9.38 7.88 -24.60
N HIS A 74 9.89 6.72 -24.20
CA HIS A 74 10.01 5.56 -25.07
C HIS A 74 8.87 4.56 -24.91
N TYR A 75 8.37 4.40 -23.68
CA TYR A 75 7.27 3.50 -23.39
C TYR A 75 6.00 4.34 -23.27
N SER A 76 5.00 4.05 -24.10
CA SER A 76 3.65 4.60 -23.92
C SER A 76 2.98 3.91 -22.72
N CYS A 77 3.57 4.09 -21.53
CA CYS A 77 3.19 3.41 -20.30
C CYS A 77 2.85 4.40 -19.19
N SER A 78 1.97 3.97 -18.29
CA SER A 78 1.78 4.62 -17.00
C SER A 78 2.89 4.20 -16.04
N ILE A 79 3.33 5.09 -15.16
CA ILE A 79 4.43 4.82 -14.22
C ILE A 79 3.86 4.66 -12.82
N ILE A 80 4.29 3.60 -12.11
CA ILE A 80 4.00 3.35 -10.71
C ILE A 80 5.30 3.44 -9.92
N ILE A 81 5.38 4.37 -8.98
CA ILE A 81 6.46 4.46 -8.00
C ILE A 81 6.10 3.54 -6.84
N LEU A 82 6.87 2.47 -6.66
CA LEU A 82 6.64 1.45 -5.63
C LEU A 82 7.56 1.69 -4.43
N PHE A 83 6.99 1.95 -3.26
CA PHE A 83 7.75 2.14 -2.03
C PHE A 83 7.73 0.93 -1.11
N ASN A 84 8.83 0.71 -0.40
CA ASN A 84 8.85 -0.12 0.80
C ASN A 84 8.68 0.76 2.05
N PHE A 85 7.47 0.75 2.64
CA PHE A 85 7.15 1.61 3.78
C PHE A 85 7.96 1.26 5.04
N GLU A 86 8.18 -0.02 5.35
CA GLU A 86 8.93 -0.39 6.55
C GLU A 86 10.36 0.14 6.52
N LYS A 87 11.03 0.00 5.37
CA LYS A 87 12.37 0.56 5.15
C LYS A 87 12.37 2.09 5.19
N SER A 88 11.28 2.70 4.75
CA SER A 88 11.09 4.15 4.69
C SER A 88 10.99 4.80 6.08
N PHE A 89 10.34 4.16 7.04
CA PHE A 89 10.07 4.76 8.35
C PHE A 89 11.08 4.43 9.45
N ASN A 90 11.99 3.46 9.22
CA ASN A 90 13.01 3.02 10.17
C ASN A 90 12.52 2.99 11.64
N PHE A 91 11.42 2.26 11.88
CA PHE A 91 10.76 2.24 13.19
C PHE A 91 11.68 1.81 14.35
N ASN A 92 12.79 1.14 14.06
CA ASN A 92 13.80 0.77 15.06
C ASN A 92 14.49 1.99 15.70
N GLU A 93 14.52 3.14 15.01
CA GLU A 93 15.08 4.41 15.50
C GLU A 93 14.01 5.36 16.07
N ILE A 94 12.76 4.90 16.13
CA ILE A 94 11.67 5.61 16.77
C ILE A 94 11.50 5.00 18.15
N GLU A 95 11.96 5.68 19.19
CA GLU A 95 11.66 5.28 20.56
C GLU A 95 10.14 5.22 20.76
N ASN A 96 9.67 4.22 21.52
CA ASN A 96 8.25 3.92 21.78
C ASN A 96 7.41 5.11 22.33
N THR A 97 8.04 6.25 22.64
CA THR A 97 7.45 7.41 23.29
C THR A 97 7.22 8.60 22.35
N ASN A 98 7.68 8.59 21.10
CA ASN A 98 7.62 9.78 20.23
C ASN A 98 6.57 9.68 19.11
N MET A 99 5.29 9.77 19.50
CA MET A 99 4.16 9.81 18.56
C MET A 99 4.24 10.98 17.59
N GLU A 100 4.73 12.15 18.03
CA GLU A 100 4.91 13.33 17.18
C GLU A 100 5.88 13.06 16.01
N LYS A 101 6.95 12.28 16.25
CA LYS A 101 7.88 11.88 15.19
C LYS A 101 7.21 10.97 14.15
N ILE A 102 6.33 10.06 14.58
CA ILE A 102 5.58 9.19 13.66
C ILE A 102 4.63 10.02 12.79
N GLU A 103 3.89 10.94 13.41
CA GLU A 103 2.99 11.85 12.72
C GLU A 103 3.71 12.69 11.66
N LEU A 104 4.85 13.27 12.03
CA LEU A 104 5.66 14.06 11.12
C LEU A 104 6.10 13.22 9.91
N LEU A 105 6.63 12.01 10.15
CA LEU A 105 7.05 11.11 9.07
C LEU A 105 5.89 10.74 8.14
N PHE A 106 4.71 10.43 8.69
CA PHE A 106 3.53 10.11 7.89
C PHE A 106 3.07 11.30 7.06
N SER A 107 3.08 12.50 7.64
CA SER A 107 2.74 13.76 6.96
C SER A 107 3.72 14.10 5.83
N GLU A 108 5.02 13.95 6.06
CA GLU A 108 6.05 14.11 5.04
C GLU A 108 5.87 13.12 3.89
N PHE A 109 5.54 11.87 4.22
CA PHE A 109 5.33 10.85 3.22
C PHE A 109 4.07 11.09 2.38
N ILE A 110 2.96 11.51 3.00
CA ILE A 110 1.74 11.92 2.29
C ILE A 110 2.04 13.13 1.37
N SER A 111 2.84 14.08 1.84
CA SER A 111 3.25 15.24 1.03
C SER A 111 4.08 14.81 -0.19
N LEU A 112 4.95 13.81 -0.02
CA LEU A 112 5.68 13.21 -1.14
C LEU A 112 4.73 12.50 -2.12
N ILE A 113 3.76 11.73 -1.64
CA ILE A 113 2.75 11.08 -2.50
C ILE A 113 2.04 12.12 -3.36
N TYR A 114 1.59 13.24 -2.79
CA TYR A 114 0.94 14.28 -3.58
C TYR A 114 1.87 14.88 -4.64
N ASN A 115 3.15 15.08 -4.32
CA ASN A 115 4.13 15.52 -5.30
C ASN A 115 4.27 14.51 -6.45
N ILE A 116 4.30 13.20 -6.18
CA ILE A 116 4.36 12.15 -7.21
C ILE A 116 3.12 12.17 -8.09
N LEU A 117 1.93 12.31 -7.49
CA LEU A 117 0.66 12.40 -8.22
C LEU A 117 0.59 13.67 -9.08
N ASP A 118 1.13 14.80 -8.60
CA ASP A 118 1.20 16.05 -9.38
C ASP A 118 2.15 15.93 -10.59
N GLN A 119 3.16 15.06 -10.53
CA GLN A 119 4.01 14.73 -11.68
C GLN A 119 3.32 13.81 -12.71
N GLY A 120 2.15 13.28 -12.37
CA GLY A 120 1.34 12.37 -13.18
C GLY A 120 1.72 10.90 -13.03
N TYR A 121 2.47 10.54 -11.98
CA TYR A 121 2.80 9.16 -11.66
C TYR A 121 1.84 8.60 -10.61
N TYR A 122 1.72 7.28 -10.59
CA TYR A 122 0.96 6.58 -9.57
C TYR A 122 1.87 6.07 -8.45
N VAL A 123 1.27 5.71 -7.32
CA VAL A 123 1.99 5.15 -6.18
C VAL A 123 1.53 3.71 -5.91
N GLY A 124 2.47 2.84 -5.61
CA GLY A 124 2.22 1.51 -5.08
C GLY A 124 3.12 1.23 -3.88
N ALA A 125 2.92 0.10 -3.21
CA ALA A 125 3.77 -0.27 -2.08
C ALA A 125 3.95 -1.77 -1.88
N VAL A 126 5.02 -2.12 -1.18
CA VAL A 126 5.31 -3.48 -0.71
C VAL A 126 4.55 -3.75 0.59
N ILE A 127 3.86 -4.90 0.66
CA ILE A 127 3.05 -5.33 1.79
C ILE A 127 3.92 -6.13 2.77
N ASN A 128 4.85 -5.47 3.46
CA ASN A 128 5.59 -6.09 4.56
C ASN A 128 4.81 -6.04 5.89
N ASN A 129 4.09 -4.93 6.10
CA ASN A 129 3.28 -4.69 7.28
C ASN A 129 1.82 -4.37 6.87
N PRO A 130 0.88 -5.27 7.12
CA PRO A 130 -0.54 -5.06 6.81
C PRO A 130 -1.15 -3.79 7.42
N ILE A 131 -0.78 -3.45 8.65
CA ILE A 131 -1.35 -2.28 9.37
C ILE A 131 -0.86 -0.99 8.71
N LEU A 132 0.45 -0.90 8.47
CA LEU A 132 1.05 0.27 7.82
C LEU A 132 0.56 0.41 6.37
N PHE A 133 0.46 -0.70 5.64
CA PHE A 133 -0.10 -0.69 4.29
C PHE A 133 -1.55 -0.18 4.29
N LYS A 134 -2.38 -0.63 5.24
CA LYS A 134 -3.77 -0.18 5.38
C LYS A 134 -3.88 1.32 5.62
N TYR A 135 -2.92 1.93 6.30
CA TYR A 135 -2.92 3.37 6.52
C TYR A 135 -2.76 4.14 5.18
N PHE A 136 -1.84 3.71 4.33
CA PHE A 136 -1.56 4.38 3.06
C PHE A 136 -2.37 3.86 1.87
N GLN A 137 -3.06 2.72 2.00
CA GLN A 137 -3.81 2.11 0.90
C GLN A 137 -4.73 3.09 0.12
N PRO A 138 -5.37 4.12 0.72
CA PRO A 138 -6.22 5.03 -0.05
C PRO A 138 -5.49 5.76 -1.17
N PHE A 139 -4.17 5.92 -1.04
CA PHE A 139 -3.30 6.61 -2.01
C PHE A 139 -2.70 5.68 -3.09
N LEU A 140 -2.81 4.37 -2.92
CA LEU A 140 -2.08 3.40 -3.74
C LEU A 140 -2.95 2.82 -4.84
N ILE A 141 -2.37 2.56 -6.01
CA ILE A 141 -3.06 1.84 -7.09
C ILE A 141 -2.65 0.37 -7.18
N TRP A 142 -1.53 -0.02 -6.57
CA TRP A 142 -0.94 -1.36 -6.68
C TRP A 142 -0.23 -1.78 -5.39
N GLY A 143 -0.35 -3.05 -5.04
CA GLY A 143 0.40 -3.67 -3.95
C GLY A 143 1.31 -4.79 -4.45
N ILE A 144 2.42 -5.01 -3.76
CA ILE A 144 3.27 -6.19 -4.00
C ILE A 144 3.47 -6.95 -2.69
N LEU A 145 3.12 -8.23 -2.66
CA LEU A 145 3.51 -9.14 -1.59
C LEU A 145 4.87 -9.76 -1.95
N PRO A 146 5.93 -9.52 -1.15
CA PRO A 146 7.26 -10.05 -1.45
C PRO A 146 7.30 -11.57 -1.30
N TYR A 147 8.21 -12.22 -2.01
CA TYR A 147 8.30 -13.68 -2.05
C TYR A 147 8.44 -14.32 -0.66
N SER A 148 9.10 -13.64 0.29
CA SER A 148 9.32 -14.09 1.67
C SER A 148 8.04 -14.14 2.52
N SER A 149 6.97 -13.47 2.08
CA SER A 149 5.68 -13.41 2.78
C SER A 149 4.55 -14.12 2.03
N THR A 150 4.82 -14.70 0.87
CA THR A 150 3.80 -15.37 0.02
C THR A 150 3.08 -16.52 0.70
N GLU A 151 3.74 -17.21 1.63
CA GLU A 151 3.16 -18.30 2.43
C GLU A 151 2.39 -17.83 3.65
N SER A 152 2.47 -16.54 4.00
CA SER A 152 1.82 -16.00 5.18
C SER A 152 0.30 -15.90 5.00
N GLN A 153 -0.43 -16.69 5.79
CA GLN A 153 -1.88 -16.68 5.80
C GLN A 153 -2.45 -15.30 6.19
N VAL A 154 -1.82 -14.62 7.16
CA VAL A 154 -2.22 -13.26 7.58
C VAL A 154 -2.14 -12.26 6.42
N HIS A 155 -1.13 -12.38 5.56
CA HIS A 155 -1.03 -11.52 4.39
C HIS A 155 -2.09 -11.84 3.34
N ARG A 156 -2.40 -13.12 3.11
CA ARG A 156 -3.44 -13.55 2.15
C ARG A 156 -4.82 -13.08 2.58
N GLU A 157 -5.14 -13.23 3.88
CA GLU A 157 -6.35 -12.70 4.51
C GLU A 157 -6.44 -11.18 4.36
N PHE A 158 -5.36 -10.47 4.69
CA PHE A 158 -5.30 -9.03 4.53
C PHE A 158 -5.52 -8.59 3.08
N ILE A 159 -4.83 -9.22 2.12
CA ILE A 159 -4.94 -8.90 0.69
C ILE A 159 -6.36 -9.12 0.19
N SER A 160 -7.03 -10.19 0.61
CA SER A 160 -8.42 -10.46 0.21
C SER A 160 -9.41 -9.34 0.59
N ALA A 161 -9.04 -8.46 1.53
CA ALA A 161 -9.84 -7.32 1.98
C ALA A 161 -9.43 -5.98 1.32
N LEU A 162 -8.43 -5.95 0.45
CA LEU A 162 -7.96 -4.73 -0.21
C LEU A 162 -8.84 -4.37 -1.42
N ASN A 163 -8.92 -3.07 -1.72
CA ASN A 163 -9.65 -2.51 -2.87
C ASN A 163 -8.71 -2.04 -3.99
N LEU A 164 -7.56 -2.70 -4.13
CA LEU A 164 -6.58 -2.45 -5.18
C LEU A 164 -5.95 -3.79 -5.60
N PRO A 165 -5.44 -3.90 -6.84
CA PRO A 165 -4.79 -5.14 -7.28
C PRO A 165 -3.45 -5.37 -6.59
N VAL A 166 -3.13 -6.64 -6.32
CA VAL A 166 -1.89 -7.05 -5.66
C VAL A 166 -1.13 -8.10 -6.47
N GLY A 167 0.15 -7.85 -6.72
CA GLY A 167 1.08 -8.83 -7.27
C GLY A 167 1.72 -9.69 -6.18
N PHE A 168 1.85 -10.99 -6.41
CA PHE A 168 2.62 -11.90 -5.55
C PHE A 168 3.98 -12.15 -6.20
N GLU A 169 5.06 -11.66 -5.57
CA GLU A 169 6.40 -11.93 -6.04
C GLU A 169 6.75 -13.41 -5.94
N CYS A 170 7.56 -13.87 -6.88
CA CYS A 170 8.07 -15.23 -6.89
C CYS A 170 9.58 -15.21 -6.71
N GLN A 171 10.10 -16.04 -5.79
CA GLN A 171 11.55 -16.11 -5.53
C GLN A 171 12.35 -16.59 -6.75
N SER A 172 11.78 -17.54 -7.51
CA SER A 172 12.36 -18.11 -8.73
C SER A 172 11.30 -18.91 -9.49
N LEU A 173 11.49 -19.15 -10.79
CA LEU A 173 10.54 -19.92 -11.62
C LEU A 173 10.17 -21.30 -11.02
N GLY A 174 11.07 -21.92 -10.26
CA GLY A 174 10.79 -23.19 -9.56
C GLY A 174 9.87 -23.09 -8.34
N LYS A 175 9.53 -21.87 -7.89
CA LYS A 175 8.68 -21.59 -6.72
C LYS A 175 7.42 -20.79 -7.07
N THR A 176 7.03 -20.73 -8.35
CA THR A 176 5.83 -20.00 -8.80
C THR A 176 4.55 -20.51 -8.13
N GLN A 177 4.52 -21.79 -7.74
CA GLN A 177 3.37 -22.37 -7.04
C GLN A 177 3.04 -21.65 -5.73
N LEU A 178 4.03 -21.12 -5.00
CA LEU A 178 3.79 -20.39 -3.75
C LEU A 178 3.03 -19.08 -4.01
N ALA A 179 3.42 -18.35 -5.06
CA ALA A 179 2.71 -17.14 -5.50
C ALA A 179 1.30 -17.47 -6.00
N ILE A 180 1.15 -18.52 -6.82
CA ILE A 180 -0.16 -18.99 -7.32
C ILE A 180 -1.09 -19.36 -6.16
N ASN A 181 -0.60 -20.10 -5.16
CA ASN A 181 -1.39 -20.45 -3.97
C ASN A 181 -1.80 -19.20 -3.18
N GLY A 182 -0.93 -18.20 -3.11
CA GLY A 182 -1.24 -16.91 -2.51
C GLY A 182 -2.37 -16.19 -3.24
N ILE A 183 -2.31 -16.12 -4.58
CA ILE A 183 -3.35 -15.53 -5.43
C ILE A 183 -4.68 -16.26 -5.22
N ILE A 184 -4.71 -17.60 -5.33
CA ILE A 184 -5.92 -18.40 -5.16
C ILE A 184 -6.55 -18.17 -3.78
N SER A 185 -5.73 -18.12 -2.73
CA SER A 185 -6.21 -17.84 -1.37
C SER A 185 -6.80 -16.44 -1.27
N ALA A 186 -6.10 -15.41 -1.73
CA ALA A 186 -6.56 -14.01 -1.65
C ALA A 186 -7.82 -13.74 -2.50
N SER A 187 -8.02 -14.49 -3.58
CA SER A 187 -9.22 -14.41 -4.41
C SER A 187 -10.43 -15.16 -3.83
N SER A 188 -10.32 -15.69 -2.61
CA SER A 188 -11.43 -16.30 -1.87
C SER A 188 -11.85 -15.41 -0.68
N PRO A 189 -13.11 -15.51 -0.20
CA PRO A 189 -13.53 -14.85 1.02
C PRO A 189 -12.75 -15.36 2.25
N HIS A 190 -12.38 -14.47 3.15
CA HIS A 190 -11.80 -14.80 4.46
C HIS A 190 -12.59 -14.16 5.60
N ASN A 191 -12.44 -14.72 6.79
CA ASN A 191 -12.93 -14.16 8.04
C ASN A 191 -11.79 -14.18 9.06
N PHE A 192 -11.33 -12.99 9.47
CA PHE A 192 -10.12 -12.85 10.27
C PHE A 192 -10.22 -11.67 11.24
N ILE A 193 -9.32 -11.63 12.22
CA ILE A 193 -9.22 -10.53 13.18
C ILE A 193 -8.23 -9.51 12.61
N GLY A 194 -8.64 -8.24 12.55
CA GLY A 194 -7.79 -7.15 12.12
C GLY A 194 -8.11 -5.85 12.85
N VAL A 195 -7.69 -4.74 12.27
CA VAL A 195 -7.89 -3.39 12.81
C VAL A 195 -8.82 -2.62 11.87
N ASP A 196 -9.85 -1.95 12.39
CA ASP A 196 -10.75 -1.11 11.58
C ASP A 196 -10.12 0.26 11.24
N TYR A 197 -10.84 1.14 10.55
CA TYR A 197 -10.34 2.50 10.23
C TYR A 197 -10.18 3.41 11.45
N ASN A 198 -10.77 3.02 12.59
CA ASN A 198 -10.68 3.72 13.86
C ASN A 198 -9.56 3.15 14.74
N GLY A 199 -8.71 2.26 14.23
CA GLY A 199 -7.64 1.65 15.03
C GLY A 199 -8.13 0.60 16.03
N ARG A 200 -9.38 0.15 15.96
CA ARG A 200 -9.98 -0.82 16.90
C ARG A 200 -9.86 -2.25 16.37
N ILE A 201 -9.62 -3.20 17.27
CA ILE A 201 -9.68 -4.63 16.94
C ILE A 201 -11.11 -4.96 16.46
N SER A 202 -11.21 -5.60 15.30
CA SER A 202 -12.48 -5.94 14.68
C SER A 202 -12.40 -7.25 13.91
N GLN A 203 -13.56 -7.91 13.78
CA GLN A 203 -13.73 -9.00 12.83
C GLN A 203 -13.86 -8.41 11.43
N ILE A 204 -13.05 -8.90 10.49
CA ILE A 204 -13.07 -8.50 9.08
C ILE A 204 -13.56 -9.69 8.26
N ILE A 205 -14.60 -9.45 7.47
CA ILE A 205 -15.11 -10.41 6.48
C ILE A 205 -14.80 -9.84 5.10
N SER A 206 -13.91 -10.49 4.38
CA SER A 206 -13.54 -10.10 3.03
C SER A 206 -14.34 -10.86 1.97
N LYS A 207 -14.40 -10.33 0.76
CA LYS A 207 -15.08 -10.97 -0.37
C LYS A 207 -14.09 -11.75 -1.23
N SER A 208 -13.06 -11.06 -1.70
CA SER A 208 -11.97 -11.56 -2.54
C SER A 208 -11.19 -10.33 -3.01
N ASN A 209 -9.95 -10.52 -3.42
CA ASN A 209 -9.20 -9.58 -4.24
C ASN A 209 -8.94 -10.17 -5.62
#